data_AF-A0A941WI47-F1
#
_entry.id   AF-A0A941WI47-F1
#
_cell.length_a   1.000
_cell.length_b   1.000
_cell.length_c   1.000
_cell.angle_alpha   90.00
_cell.angle_beta   90.00
_cell.angle_gamma   90.00
#
_symmetry.space_group_name_H-M   'P 1'
#
loop_
_entity.id
_entity.type
_entity.pdbx_description
1 polymer ?
#
loop_
_entity_poly.entity_id
_entity_poly.type
_entity_poly.pdbx_seq_one_letter_code
_entity_poly.pdbx_strand_id
1 'polypeptide(L)' 'REFFVTGHSEYSPLTFDTEYRSDLGKGLPIEIPRNYYVDDDPDKGPLVRWRAHANLLFSNWLNYFVYQETPYNVNDIK' A
#
# COMPACT_ATOMS: atom_id res chain seq x y z
N ARG A 1 -0.60 -21.76 -7.78
CA ARG A 1 -0.68 -21.35 -6.36
C ARG A 1 -1.57 -20.13 -6.32
N GLU A 2 -2.54 -20.03 -5.40
CA GLU A 2 -3.43 -18.86 -5.35
C GLU A 2 -2.92 -17.87 -4.31
N PHE A 3 -3.00 -16.58 -4.63
CA PHE A 3 -2.50 -15.49 -3.80
C PHE A 3 -3.56 -14.40 -3.68
N PHE A 4 -3.90 -14.02 -2.46
CA PHE A 4 -4.96 -13.06 -2.19
C PHE A 4 -4.45 -12.01 -1.20
N VAL A 5 -4.70 -10.74 -1.50
CA VAL A 5 -4.37 -9.61 -0.64
C VAL A 5 -5.66 -8.85 -0.39
N THR A 6 -6.06 -8.74 0.87
CA THR A 6 -7.31 -8.09 1.28
C THR A 6 -7.12 -6.65 1.76
N GLY A 7 -5.86 -6.21 1.87
CA GLY A 7 -5.50 -4.86 2.24
C GLY A 7 -4.78 -4.13 1.10
N HIS A 8 -4.40 -2.89 1.37
CA HIS A 8 -3.82 -2.00 0.38
C HIS A 8 -2.33 -1.75 0.64
N SER A 9 -1.50 -2.77 0.46
CA SER A 9 -0.04 -2.62 0.67
C SER A 9 0.58 -1.63 -0.31
N GLU A 10 -0.03 -1.43 -1.47
CA GLU A 10 0.37 -0.49 -2.52
C GLU A 10 0.13 0.98 -2.18
N TYR A 11 -0.65 1.28 -1.14
CA TYR A 11 -1.02 2.66 -0.82
C TYR A 11 0.19 3.54 -0.55
N SER A 12 0.12 4.74 -1.13
CA SER A 12 1.09 5.80 -0.89
C SER A 12 0.86 6.42 0.50
N PRO A 13 1.86 7.10 1.07
CA PRO A 13 1.77 7.69 2.41
C PRO A 13 0.57 8.59 2.66
N LEU A 14 0.01 9.22 1.62
CA LEU A 14 -1.08 10.20 1.72
C LEU A 14 -2.43 9.67 1.23
N THR A 15 -2.52 8.41 0.79
CA THR A 15 -3.76 7.86 0.25
C THR A 15 -4.86 7.86 1.32
N PHE A 16 -4.59 7.32 2.51
CA PHE A 16 -5.55 7.34 3.62
C PHE A 16 -5.87 8.76 4.11
N ASP A 17 -4.92 9.69 4.07
CA ASP A 17 -5.17 11.10 4.45
C ASP A 17 -6.14 11.77 3.47
N THR A 18 -5.97 11.49 2.18
CA THR A 18 -6.85 12.01 1.13
C THR A 18 -8.26 11.47 1.29
N GLU A 19 -8.41 10.17 1.55
CA GLU A 19 -9.70 9.52 1.82
C GLU A 19 -10.37 10.12 3.07
N TYR A 20 -9.63 10.20 4.18
CA TYR A 20 -10.13 10.76 5.44
C TYR A 20 -10.60 12.21 5.28
N ARG A 21 -9.78 13.08 4.65
CA ARG A 21 -10.13 14.49 4.41
C ARG A 21 -11.32 14.63 3.47
N SER A 22 -11.41 13.79 2.44
CA SER A 22 -12.56 13.75 1.52
C SER A 22 -13.86 13.45 2.28
N ASP A 23 -13.85 12.42 3.13
CA ASP A 23 -15.06 11.97 3.81
C ASP A 23 -15.45 12.90 4.98
N LEU A 24 -14.46 13.51 5.63
CA LEU A 24 -14.69 14.61 6.58
C LEU A 24 -15.38 15.81 5.89
N GLY A 25 -14.93 16.18 4.68
CA GLY A 25 -15.54 17.25 3.89
C GLY A 25 -16.98 16.96 3.45
N LYS A 26 -17.37 15.69 3.37
CA LYS A 26 -18.75 15.25 3.12
C LYS A 26 -19.60 15.20 4.41
N GLY A 27 -19.02 15.42 5.58
CA GLY A 27 -19.71 15.34 6.87
C GLY A 27 -20.11 13.91 7.25
N LEU A 28 -19.41 12.89 6.75
CA LEU A 28 -19.71 11.49 7.08
C LEU A 28 -19.28 11.18 8.52
N PRO A 29 -20.01 10.30 9.24
CA PRO A 29 -19.66 9.88 10.59
C PRO A 29 -18.51 8.86 10.54
N ILE A 30 -17.28 9.34 10.37
CA ILE A 30 -16.06 8.53 10.26
C ILE A 30 -15.16 8.68 11.47
N GLU A 31 -14.35 7.65 11.75
CA GLU A 31 -13.30 7.70 12.77
C GLU A 31 -11.95 8.10 12.15
N ILE A 32 -11.03 8.58 13.00
CA ILE A 32 -9.64 8.81 12.59
C ILE A 32 -8.99 7.46 12.23
N PRO A 33 -8.25 7.36 11.10
CA PRO A 33 -7.54 6.15 10.73
C PRO A 33 -6.55 5.71 11.82
N ARG A 34 -6.74 4.48 12.32
CA ARG A 34 -5.97 3.97 13.46
C ARG A 34 -4.51 3.74 13.09
N ASN A 35 -3.59 4.15 13.97
CA ASN A 35 -2.15 3.98 13.82
C ASN A 35 -1.54 4.63 12.57
N TYR A 36 -2.28 5.55 11.95
CA TYR A 36 -1.88 6.21 10.71
C TYR A 36 -1.26 7.58 10.96
N TYR A 37 -1.81 8.40 11.85
CA TYR A 37 -1.24 9.71 12.18
C TYR A 37 -0.33 9.66 13.42
N VAL A 38 0.60 10.63 13.52
CA VAL A 38 1.38 10.83 14.74
C VAL A 38 0.44 11.28 15.86
N ASP A 39 0.46 10.59 17.00
CA ASP A 39 -0.39 10.86 18.17
C ASP A 39 -1.90 10.98 17.86
N ASP A 40 -2.37 10.25 16.83
CA ASP A 40 -3.76 10.32 16.32
C ASP A 40 -4.19 11.75 15.89
N ASP A 41 -3.24 12.59 15.47
CA ASP A 41 -3.45 13.96 15.04
C ASP A 41 -3.25 14.14 13.52
N PRO A 42 -4.33 14.37 12.74
CA PRO A 42 -4.27 14.56 11.28
C PRO A 42 -3.35 15.70 10.80
N ASP A 43 -3.06 16.68 11.65
CA ASP A 43 -2.22 17.82 11.30
C ASP A 43 -0.73 17.53 11.49
N LYS A 44 -0.36 16.48 12.23
CA LYS A 44 1.03 16.03 12.40
C LYS A 44 1.52 15.11 11.28
N GLY A 45 0.63 14.69 10.38
CA GLY A 45 0.95 13.86 9.23
C GLY A 45 1.13 12.36 9.53
N PRO A 46 1.34 11.54 8.49
CA PRO A 46 1.23 10.09 8.59
C PRO A 46 2.53 9.39 9.04
N LEU A 47 2.36 8.30 9.77
CA LEU A 47 3.35 7.29 10.15
C LEU A 47 3.37 6.16 9.12
N VAL A 48 4.33 6.20 8.20
CA VAL A 48 4.45 5.16 7.16
C VAL A 48 5.13 3.91 7.73
N ARG A 49 4.34 2.92 8.13
CA ARG A 49 4.83 1.65 8.73
C ARG A 49 4.76 0.42 7.81
N TRP A 50 4.09 0.52 6.66
CA TRP A 50 3.83 -0.63 5.79
C TRP A 50 4.78 -0.75 4.58
N ARG A 51 5.43 0.34 4.17
CA ARG A 51 6.20 0.42 2.90
C ARG A 51 7.23 -0.70 2.73
N ALA A 52 7.99 -1.03 3.78
CA ALA A 52 9.00 -2.08 3.70
C ALA A 52 8.38 -3.44 3.32
N HIS A 53 7.25 -3.78 3.93
CA HIS A 53 6.54 -5.03 3.66
C HIS A 53 5.85 -5.01 2.29
N ALA A 54 5.34 -3.86 1.85
CA ALA A 54 4.82 -3.68 0.50
C ALA A 54 5.89 -3.96 -0.56
N ASN A 55 7.09 -3.39 -0.40
CA ASN A 55 8.21 -3.65 -1.32
C ASN A 55 8.56 -5.14 -1.36
N LEU A 56 8.68 -5.77 -0.20
CA LEU A 56 8.97 -7.21 -0.12
C LEU A 56 7.86 -8.06 -0.77
N LEU A 57 6.60 -7.68 -0.60
CA LEU A 57 5.46 -8.35 -1.22
C LEU A 57 5.60 -8.37 -2.75
N PHE A 58 5.76 -7.20 -3.38
CA PHE A 58 5.87 -7.09 -4.83
C PHE A 58 7.16 -7.71 -5.38
N SER A 59 8.30 -7.52 -4.70
CA SER A 59 9.56 -8.14 -5.11
C SER A 59 9.51 -9.67 -5.04
N ASN A 60 8.95 -10.23 -3.97
CA ASN A 60 8.85 -11.68 -3.83
C ASN A 60 7.85 -12.27 -4.82
N TRP A 61 6.72 -11.58 -5.03
CA TRP A 61 5.73 -12.01 -6.01
C TRP A 61 6.32 -12.06 -7.42
N LEU A 62 7.00 -11.01 -7.88
CA LEU A 62 7.63 -10.99 -9.20
C LEU A 62 8.72 -12.06 -9.33
N ASN A 63 9.61 -12.17 -8.36
CA ASN A 63 10.79 -13.05 -8.47
C ASN A 63 10.47 -14.54 -8.32
N TYR A 64 9.56 -14.89 -7.41
CA TYR A 64 9.35 -16.29 -7.02
C TYR A 64 8.03 -16.88 -7.52
N PHE A 65 7.10 -16.05 -7.98
CA PHE A 65 5.82 -16.53 -8.50
C PHE A 65 5.67 -16.22 -9.99
N VAL A 66 5.99 -15.01 -10.45
CA VAL A 66 5.85 -14.66 -11.87
C VAL A 66 7.03 -15.15 -12.71
N TYR A 67 8.25 -14.75 -12.36
CA TYR A 67 9.43 -15.01 -13.21
C TYR A 67 9.80 -16.49 -13.29
N GLN A 68 9.62 -17.26 -12.20
CA GLN A 68 9.88 -18.70 -12.21
C GLN A 68 8.84 -19.49 -13.01
N GLU A 69 7.59 -19.01 -13.08
CA GLU A 69 6.55 -19.62 -13.91
C GLU A 69 6.66 -19.17 -15.38
N THR A 70 7.19 -17.96 -15.64
CA THR A 70 7.35 -17.39 -16.99
C THR A 70 8.76 -16.80 -17.20
N PRO A 71 9.79 -17.64 -17.34
CA PRO A 71 11.14 -17.16 -17.53
C PRO A 71 11.24 -16.41 -18.88
N TYR A 72 11.81 -15.21 -18.86
CA TYR A 72 12.14 -14.44 -20.07
C TYR A 72 13.66 -14.28 -20.19
N ASN A 73 14.15 -14.20 -21.42
CA ASN A 73 15.55 -13.92 -21.72
C ASN A 73 15.75 -12.42 -21.88
N VAL A 74 16.67 -11.84 -21.10
CA VAL A 74 16.92 -10.39 -21.12
C VAL A 74 17.38 -9.89 -22.50
N ASN A 75 18.01 -10.75 -23.30
CA ASN A 75 18.46 -10.42 -24.65
C ASN A 75 17.30 -10.26 -25.66
N ASP A 76 16.11 -10.73 -25.31
CA ASP A 76 14.92 -10.64 -26.16
C ASP A 76 14.14 -9.33 -25.92
N ILE A 77 14.51 -8.56 -24.88
CA ILE A 77 13.94 -7.24 -24.59
C ILE A 77 14.66 -6.20 -25.47
N LYS A 78 13.90 -5.54 -26.35
CA LYS A 78 14.37 -4.46 -27.23
C LYS A 78 14.38 -3.10 -26.55
#